data_AF-R7KAU4-F1
#
_entry.id   AF-R7KAU4-F1
#
_cell.length_a   1.000
_cell.length_b   1.000
_cell.length_c   1.000
_cell.angle_alpha   90.00
_cell.angle_beta   90.00
_cell.angle_gamma   90.00
#
_symmetry.space_group_name_H-M   'P 1'
#
loop_
_entity.id
_entity.type
_entity.pdbx_description
1 polymer ?
#
loop_
_entity_poly.entity_id
_entity_poly.type
_entity_poly.pdbx_seq_one_letter_code
_entity_poly.pdbx_strand_id
1 'polypeptide(L)'
;MSNVKHPDCPIRQLAQEAKRRMKLNDYVNYGALDKSDAKSSLTPMETQVYKKMKELLDNGVEVENPILQLSDKDYMKSLPPQDRQRYILEVSNAYLSLKSKMQTYLNEKA
;
A
#
# COMPACT_ATOMS: atom_id res chain seq x y z
N MET A 1 21.25 -14.14 39.44
CA MET A 1 20.29 -14.02 38.34
C MET A 1 19.97 -12.54 38.16
N SER A 2 20.77 -11.83 37.36
CA SER A 2 20.60 -10.38 37.15
C SER A 2 19.41 -10.12 36.24
N ASN A 3 18.40 -9.40 36.74
CA ASN A 3 17.36 -8.78 35.90
C ASN A 3 18.02 -7.67 35.08
N VAL A 4 18.71 -8.04 33.99
CA VAL A 4 19.30 -7.08 33.07
C VAL A 4 18.14 -6.40 32.35
N LYS A 5 17.82 -5.17 32.80
CA LYS A 5 16.84 -4.33 32.12
C LYS A 5 17.46 -3.92 30.79
N HIS A 6 17.08 -4.58 29.70
CA HIS A 6 17.43 -4.10 28.36
C HIS A 6 16.71 -2.75 28.16
N PRO A 7 17.46 -1.64 28.02
CA PRO A 7 16.86 -0.31 27.88
C PRO A 7 16.14 -0.20 26.54
N ASP A 8 16.75 -0.74 25.47
CA ASP A 8 16.21 -0.75 24.11
C ASP A 8 15.95 -2.18 23.67
N CYS A 9 14.74 -2.69 23.92
CA CYS A 9 14.29 -3.95 23.35
C CYS A 9 12.90 -3.83 22.71
N PRO A 10 12.61 -4.58 21.64
CA PRO A 10 11.33 -4.49 20.92
C PRO A 10 10.12 -4.74 21.82
N ILE A 11 10.25 -5.70 22.74
CA ILE A 11 9.18 -6.05 23.70
C ILE A 11 8.84 -4.86 24.62
N ARG A 12 9.83 -4.06 25.00
CA ARG A 12 9.63 -2.90 25.86
C ARG A 12 8.99 -1.73 25.12
N GLN A 13 9.34 -1.52 23.86
CA GLN A 13 8.69 -0.53 23.00
C GLN A 13 7.20 -0.88 22.83
N LEU A 14 6.92 -2.16 22.53
CA LEU A 14 5.55 -2.67 22.43
C LEU A 14 4.75 -2.45 23.73
N ALA A 15 5.37 -2.72 24.88
CA ALA A 15 4.74 -2.51 26.18
C ALA A 15 4.44 -1.02 26.48
N GLN A 16 5.35 -0.11 26.12
CA GLN A 16 5.15 1.33 26.29
C GLN A 16 4.02 1.86 25.41
N GLU A 17 3.95 1.37 24.18
CA GLU A 17 2.92 1.75 23.22
C GLU A 17 1.54 1.26 23.68
N ALA A 18 1.43 0.01 24.12
CA ALA A 18 0.20 -0.54 24.70
C ALA A 18 -0.28 0.28 25.92
N LYS A 19 0.65 0.69 26.80
CA LYS A 19 0.34 1.54 27.96
C LYS A 19 -0.16 2.92 27.54
N ARG A 20 0.42 3.52 26.48
CA ARG A 20 -0.02 4.82 25.95
C ARG A 20 -1.46 4.73 25.43
N ARG A 21 -1.82 3.64 24.74
CA ARG A 21 -3.18 3.41 24.22
C ARG A 21 -4.22 3.31 25.32
N MET A 22 -3.93 2.54 26.37
CA MET A 22 -4.81 2.44 27.55
C MET A 22 -5.07 3.81 28.19
N LYS A 23 -4.02 4.65 28.28
CA LYS A 23 -4.17 5.99 28.85
C LYS A 23 -5.05 6.91 28.00
N LEU A 24 -5.03 6.74 26.67
CA LEU A 24 -5.78 7.56 25.72
C LEU A 24 -7.16 6.99 25.37
N ASN A 25 -7.55 5.84 25.94
CA ASN A 25 -8.75 5.08 25.56
C ASN A 25 -8.87 4.80 24.05
N ASP A 26 -7.75 4.75 23.33
CA ASP A 26 -7.69 4.46 21.91
C ASP A 26 -7.46 2.96 21.67
N TYR A 27 -8.54 2.19 21.82
CA TYR A 27 -8.55 0.73 21.66
C TYR A 27 -8.83 0.31 20.21
N VAL A 28 -9.11 1.25 19.31
CA VAL A 28 -9.71 0.96 17.99
C VAL A 28 -8.64 0.72 16.93
N ASN A 29 -7.41 1.17 17.14
CA ASN A 29 -6.40 1.23 16.09
C ASN A 29 -5.41 0.05 16.08
N TYR A 30 -5.92 -1.19 15.97
CA TYR A 30 -5.07 -2.36 15.73
C TYR A 30 -4.30 -2.24 14.40
N GLY A 31 -4.89 -1.58 13.40
CA GLY A 31 -4.26 -1.35 12.10
C GLY A 31 -3.17 -0.27 12.06
N ALA A 32 -2.97 0.50 13.14
CA ALA A 32 -1.89 1.50 13.19
C ALA A 32 -0.51 0.88 13.46
N LEU A 33 -0.45 -0.30 14.09
CA LEU A 33 0.80 -1.06 14.27
C LEU A 33 1.37 -1.55 12.93
N ASP A 34 0.50 -2.02 12.03
CA ASP A 34 0.91 -2.38 10.67
C ASP A 34 1.31 -1.16 9.83
N LYS A 35 0.83 0.03 10.18
CA LYS A 35 1.11 1.26 9.43
C LYS A 35 2.44 1.91 9.82
N SER A 36 2.95 1.69 11.03
CA SER A 36 4.23 2.29 11.45
C SER A 36 5.46 1.57 10.88
N ASP A 37 5.33 0.31 10.46
CA ASP A 37 6.41 -0.46 9.81
C ASP A 37 6.20 -0.70 8.31
N ALA A 38 5.05 -0.31 7.75
CA ALA A 38 4.89 -0.22 6.30
C ALA A 38 5.64 1.00 5.79
N LYS A 39 6.97 0.88 5.62
CA LYS A 39 7.73 1.74 4.72
C LYS A 39 6.88 1.95 3.48
N SER A 40 6.46 3.19 3.23
CA SER A 40 5.73 3.61 2.02
C SER A 40 6.65 3.48 0.81
N SER A 41 7.04 2.24 0.52
CA SER A 41 7.78 1.83 -0.65
C SER A 41 6.74 1.11 -1.47
N LEU A 42 6.22 1.79 -2.50
CA LEU A 42 5.39 1.14 -3.51
C LEU A 42 6.09 -0.15 -3.94
N THR A 43 5.33 -1.24 -4.02
CA THR A 43 5.85 -2.45 -4.67
C THR A 43 6.27 -2.11 -6.11
N PRO A 44 7.15 -2.90 -6.75
CA PRO A 44 7.55 -2.66 -8.13
C PRO A 44 6.34 -2.53 -9.07
N MET A 45 5.32 -3.36 -8.83
CA MET A 45 4.07 -3.35 -9.59
C MET A 45 3.25 -2.08 -9.35
N GLU A 46 3.04 -1.69 -8.09
CA GLU A 46 2.36 -0.43 -7.77
C GLU A 46 3.11 0.79 -8.34
N THR A 47 4.44 0.74 -8.38
CA THR A 47 5.23 1.84 -8.97
C THR A 47 4.96 1.98 -10.48
N GLN A 48 4.90 0.86 -11.20
CA GLN A 48 4.59 0.86 -12.64
C GLN A 48 3.16 1.36 -12.90
N VAL A 49 2.20 0.85 -12.14
CA VAL A 49 0.79 1.25 -12.25
C VAL A 49 0.61 2.73 -11.90
N TYR A 50 1.29 3.22 -10.86
CA TYR A 50 1.26 4.62 -10.44
C TYR A 50 1.76 5.56 -11.54
N LYS A 51 2.88 5.23 -12.19
CA LYS A 51 3.44 6.06 -13.27
C LYS A 51 2.44 6.22 -14.41
N LYS A 52 1.89 5.12 -14.91
CA LYS A 52 0.88 5.14 -15.97
C LYS A 52 -0.40 5.86 -15.55
N MET A 53 -0.86 5.62 -14.31
CA MET A 53 -2.05 6.28 -13.79
C MET A 53 -1.85 7.79 -13.68
N LYS A 54 -0.68 8.24 -13.24
CA LYS A 54 -0.32 9.65 -13.20
C LYS A 54 -0.26 10.26 -14.59
N GLU A 55 0.37 9.58 -15.56
CA GLU A 55 0.39 10.03 -16.96
C GLU A 55 -1.03 10.18 -17.54
N LEU A 56 -1.95 9.25 -17.25
CA LEU A 56 -3.35 9.35 -17.70
C LEU A 56 -4.06 10.56 -17.06
N LEU A 57 -3.88 10.77 -15.75
CA LEU A 57 -4.45 11.91 -15.03
C LEU A 57 -3.88 13.25 -15.52
N ASP A 58 -2.58 13.33 -15.76
CA ASP A 58 -1.91 14.53 -16.28
C ASP A 58 -2.41 14.88 -17.69
N ASN A 59 -2.81 13.87 -18.48
CA ASN A 59 -3.42 14.04 -19.80
C ASN A 59 -4.95 14.31 -19.73
N GLY A 60 -5.55 14.34 -18.55
CA GLY A 60 -7.00 14.53 -18.37
C GLY A 60 -7.85 13.34 -18.82
N VAL A 61 -7.25 12.15 -18.95
CA VAL A 61 -7.94 10.93 -19.38
C VAL A 61 -8.41 10.16 -18.15
N GLU A 62 -9.70 9.85 -18.11
CA GLU A 62 -10.29 9.05 -17.04
C GLU A 62 -9.96 7.55 -17.22
N VAL A 63 -9.65 6.89 -16.09
CA VAL A 63 -9.33 5.46 -16.09
C VAL A 63 -10.61 4.63 -16.00
N GLU A 64 -11.24 4.35 -17.14
CA GLU A 64 -12.44 3.50 -17.22
C GLU A 64 -12.12 2.01 -17.07
N ASN A 65 -11.08 1.54 -17.76
CA ASN A 65 -10.66 0.13 -17.73
C ASN A 65 -9.20 0.00 -17.27
N PRO A 66 -8.97 -0.12 -15.94
CA PRO A 66 -7.62 -0.11 -15.38
C PRO A 66 -6.78 -1.30 -15.86
N ILE A 67 -7.39 -2.45 -16.12
CA ILE A 67 -6.65 -3.62 -16.59
C ILE A 67 -6.08 -3.32 -17.99
N LEU A 68 -6.91 -2.85 -18.93
CA LEU A 68 -6.50 -2.61 -20.31
C LEU A 68 -5.57 -1.39 -20.47
N GLN A 69 -5.73 -0.38 -19.63
CA GLN A 69 -4.98 0.88 -19.72
C GLN A 69 -3.66 0.85 -18.92
N LEU A 70 -3.64 0.17 -17.78
CA LEU A 70 -2.45 0.16 -16.89
C LEU A 70 -1.57 -1.07 -17.12
N SER A 71 -2.11 -2.18 -17.63
CA SER A 71 -1.30 -3.37 -17.94
C SER A 71 -0.30 -3.12 -19.08
N ASP A 72 0.79 -3.88 -19.05
CA ASP A 72 1.65 -4.04 -20.21
C ASP A 72 1.04 -5.08 -21.15
N LYS A 73 0.59 -4.63 -22.33
CA LYS A 73 -0.09 -5.46 -23.31
C LYS A 73 0.83 -6.50 -23.93
N ASP A 74 2.12 -6.18 -24.08
CA ASP A 74 3.09 -7.06 -24.73
C ASP A 74 3.54 -8.14 -23.75
N TYR A 75 3.78 -7.75 -22.49
CA TYR A 75 4.01 -8.70 -21.41
C TYR A 75 2.82 -9.65 -21.23
N MET A 76 1.59 -9.13 -21.16
CA MET A 76 0.39 -9.95 -20.98
C MET A 76 0.16 -10.97 -22.12
N LYS A 77 0.56 -10.63 -23.36
CA LYS A 77 0.48 -11.53 -24.52
C LYS A 77 1.52 -12.66 -24.45
N SER A 78 2.72 -12.37 -23.96
CA SER A 78 3.79 -13.37 -23.82
C SER A 78 3.51 -14.44 -22.75
N LEU A 79 2.65 -14.12 -21.78
CA LEU A 79 2.37 -15.01 -20.65
C LEU A 79 1.42 -16.17 -21.00
N PRO A 80 1.64 -17.36 -20.40
CA PRO A 80 0.66 -18.46 -20.39
C PRO A 80 -0.67 -18.03 -19.77
N PRO A 81 -1.78 -18.74 -20.06
CA PRO A 81 -3.11 -18.37 -19.55
C PRO A 81 -3.20 -18.23 -18.03
N GLN A 82 -2.52 -19.11 -17.26
CA GLN A 82 -2.53 -19.06 -15.79
C GLN A 82 -1.78 -17.84 -15.24
N ASP A 83 -0.60 -17.55 -15.79
CA ASP A 83 0.19 -16.40 -15.36
C ASP A 83 -0.44 -15.08 -15.80
N ARG A 84 -1.17 -15.09 -16.92
CA ARG A 84 -1.98 -13.94 -17.34
C ARG A 84 -3.06 -13.61 -16.32
N GLN A 85 -3.76 -14.60 -15.77
CA GLN A 85 -4.76 -14.37 -14.72
C GLN A 85 -4.11 -13.82 -13.45
N ARG A 86 -2.96 -14.37 -13.03
CA ARG A 86 -2.20 -13.85 -11.89
C ARG A 86 -1.79 -12.39 -12.10
N TYR A 87 -1.24 -12.08 -13.27
CA TYR A 87 -0.83 -10.73 -13.61
C TYR A 87 -2.01 -9.74 -13.61
N ILE A 88 -3.17 -10.14 -14.15
CA ILE A 88 -4.39 -9.31 -14.10
C ILE A 88 -4.80 -9.03 -12.65
N LEU A 89 -4.75 -10.04 -11.78
CA LEU A 89 -5.06 -9.86 -10.36
C LEU A 89 -4.06 -8.90 -9.68
N GLU A 90 -2.76 -9.03 -9.96
CA GLU A 90 -1.73 -8.12 -9.45
C GLU A 90 -1.96 -6.67 -9.89
N VAL A 91 -2.22 -6.43 -11.18
CA VAL A 91 -2.57 -5.10 -11.71
C VAL A 91 -3.80 -4.55 -10.97
N SER A 92 -4.84 -5.36 -10.79
CA SER A 92 -6.08 -4.93 -10.17
C SER A 92 -5.90 -4.55 -8.70
N ASN A 93 -5.11 -5.33 -7.95
CA ASN A 93 -4.80 -5.06 -6.55
C ASN A 93 -3.95 -3.79 -6.41
N ALA A 94 -2.96 -3.61 -7.27
CA ALA A 94 -2.13 -2.41 -7.31
C ALA A 94 -2.96 -1.17 -7.65
N TYR A 95 -3.90 -1.26 -8.59
CA TYR A 95 -4.79 -0.14 -8.90
C TYR A 95 -5.70 0.21 -7.72
N LEU A 96 -6.29 -0.78 -7.03
CA LEU A 96 -7.14 -0.53 -5.87
C LEU A 96 -6.37 0.11 -4.71
N SER A 97 -5.15 -0.37 -4.43
CA SER A 97 -4.30 0.21 -3.38
C SER A 97 -3.95 1.66 -3.70
N LEU A 98 -3.66 1.96 -4.97
CA LEU A 98 -3.32 3.30 -5.43
C LEU A 98 -4.51 4.24 -5.51
N LYS A 99 -5.68 3.76 -5.95
CA LYS A 99 -6.90 4.57 -6.06
C LYS A 99 -7.28 5.16 -4.71
N SER A 100 -7.22 4.37 -3.63
CA SER A 100 -7.51 4.84 -2.28
C SER A 100 -6.54 5.96 -1.83
N LYS A 101 -5.23 5.80 -2.12
CA LYS A 101 -4.18 6.78 -1.83
C LYS A 101 -4.33 8.04 -2.69
N MET A 102 -4.60 7.90 -3.99
CA MET A 102 -4.75 9.03 -4.90
C MET A 102 -6.02 9.84 -4.62
N GLN A 103 -7.13 9.20 -4.25
CA GLN A 103 -8.35 9.91 -3.83
C GLN A 103 -8.11 10.78 -2.61
N THR A 104 -7.30 10.32 -1.65
CA THR A 104 -6.91 11.14 -0.50
C THR A 104 -6.08 12.34 -0.95
N TYR A 105 -5.07 12.14 -1.81
CA TYR A 105 -4.26 13.23 -2.36
C TYR A 105 -5.05 14.25 -3.20
N LEU A 106 -6.04 13.79 -3.99
CA LEU A 106 -6.89 14.67 -4.79
C LEU A 106 -7.82 15.50 -3.91
N ASN A 107 -8.40 14.90 -2.87
CA ASN A 107 -9.25 15.61 -1.90
C ASN A 107 -8.47 16.59 -1.02
N GLU A 108 -7.20 16.32 -0.73
CA GLU A 108 -6.33 17.25 0.02
C GLU A 108 -5.88 18.47 -0.81
N LYS A 109 -5.96 18.40 -2.14
CA LYS A 109 -5.61 19.48 -3.06
C LYS A 109 -6.78 20.35 -3.51
N ALA A 110 -8.01 19.96 -3.19
CA ALA A 110 -9.25 20.71 -3.48
C ALA A 110 -9.59 21.67 -2.33
#